data_AF-A0A0C2BM01-F1
#
_entry.id   AF-A0A0C2BM01-F1
#
_cell.length_a   1.000
_cell.length_b   1.000
_cell.length_c   1.000
_cell.angle_alpha   90.00
_cell.angle_beta   90.00
_cell.angle_gamma   90.00
#
_symmetry.space_group_name_H-M   'P 1'
#
loop_
_entity.id
_entity.type
_entity.pdbx_description
1 polymer ?
#
loop_
_entity_poly.entity_id
_entity_poly.type
_entity_poly.pdbx_seq_one_letter_code
_entity_poly.pdbx_strand_id
1 'polypeptide(L)'
;MRRTETETMNENGSLRFSPSIVLAIFQEFLSNVTLSNKNVEDTVDAYIGNMLTLFENPHYAHVFETHLTNNTSDRDIWTFPAAVLFTTTTIIPVGYGNVCPASELGRMLLIIYGIVGIPLALVTMADTGKFISRAVTIWFEESMAIPTGLFLSVLCFYPVIGGLLFHHYADLQFRDAIYFSFTSIFTIGFGDLMPSINVIYLVVFIVFGVILVTITIDFVAAEVIDHIHYMGRHVGKAREIAGKMMQVIDLALGFSRILQ
;
A
#
# COMPACT_ATOMS: atom_id res chain seq x y z
N MET A 1 27.64 -29.63 -35.75
CA MET A 1 27.58 -28.31 -35.08
C MET A 1 26.13 -27.85 -35.02
N ARG A 2 25.44 -28.07 -33.90
CA ARG A 2 24.29 -27.25 -33.49
C ARG A 2 24.18 -27.37 -31.97
N ARG A 3 24.76 -26.38 -31.29
CA ARG A 3 24.74 -26.19 -29.85
C ARG A 3 23.36 -25.62 -29.54
N THR A 4 22.47 -26.38 -28.93
CA THR A 4 21.23 -25.85 -28.33
C THR A 4 21.62 -25.23 -27.00
N GLU A 5 21.75 -23.91 -26.98
CA GLU A 5 21.89 -23.11 -25.77
C GLU A 5 20.56 -23.17 -24.99
N THR A 6 20.46 -24.04 -24.00
CA THR A 6 19.32 -24.06 -23.05
C THR A 6 19.75 -24.50 -21.66
N GLU A 7 20.84 -23.93 -21.15
CA GLU A 7 21.15 -23.99 -19.72
C GLU A 7 21.76 -22.67 -19.29
N THR A 8 20.95 -21.79 -18.69
CA THR A 8 21.43 -20.69 -17.86
C THR A 8 20.87 -20.87 -16.45
N MET A 9 21.44 -21.86 -15.74
CA MET A 9 21.45 -21.90 -14.28
C MET A 9 22.26 -20.68 -13.79
N ASN A 10 21.68 -19.86 -12.92
CA ASN A 10 22.47 -18.91 -12.12
C ASN A 10 23.02 -19.64 -10.89
N GLU A 11 24.17 -19.21 -10.36
CA GLU A 11 24.98 -19.91 -9.33
C GLU A 11 24.26 -20.23 -7.99
N ASN A 12 22.99 -19.85 -7.83
CA ASN A 12 22.16 -20.10 -6.63
C ASN A 12 20.93 -21.00 -6.88
N GLY A 13 20.86 -21.76 -7.98
CA GLY A 13 19.86 -22.82 -8.14
C GLY A 13 18.39 -22.37 -8.26
N SER A 14 18.13 -21.12 -8.67
CA SER A 14 16.77 -20.63 -8.93
C SER A 14 16.43 -20.64 -10.43
N LEU A 15 15.36 -21.35 -10.79
CA LEU A 15 14.78 -21.43 -12.14
C LEU A 15 14.18 -20.08 -12.55
N ARG A 16 14.73 -19.38 -13.54
CA ARG A 16 14.15 -18.13 -14.07
C ARG A 16 12.85 -18.41 -14.84
N PHE A 17 11.73 -17.78 -14.46
CA PHE A 17 10.48 -17.93 -15.21
C PHE A 17 10.60 -17.41 -16.64
N SER A 18 10.40 -18.30 -17.60
CA SER A 18 10.20 -18.02 -19.01
C SER A 18 9.03 -18.90 -19.47
N PRO A 19 8.19 -18.47 -20.43
CA PRO A 19 7.14 -19.32 -21.03
C PRO A 19 7.65 -20.70 -21.47
N SER A 20 8.96 -20.80 -21.75
CA SER A 20 9.66 -22.03 -22.08
C SER A 20 9.74 -23.06 -20.94
N ILE A 21 9.68 -22.68 -19.65
CA ILE A 21 9.75 -23.64 -18.53
C ILE A 21 8.44 -24.38 -18.34
N VAL A 22 7.30 -23.67 -18.34
CA VAL A 22 5.97 -24.31 -18.25
C VAL A 22 5.75 -25.21 -19.46
N LEU A 23 6.15 -24.73 -20.65
CA LEU A 23 6.12 -25.54 -21.87
C LEU A 23 7.08 -26.72 -21.79
N ALA A 24 8.26 -26.58 -21.18
CA ALA A 24 9.21 -27.67 -20.98
C ALA A 24 8.66 -28.72 -20.00
N ILE A 25 8.08 -28.33 -18.86
CA ILE A 25 7.46 -29.25 -17.89
C ILE A 25 6.27 -29.96 -18.56
N PHE A 26 5.47 -29.25 -19.36
CA PHE A 26 4.37 -29.85 -20.11
C PHE A 26 4.87 -30.80 -21.21
N GLN A 27 5.93 -30.45 -21.93
CA GLN A 27 6.57 -31.32 -22.92
C GLN A 27 7.22 -32.54 -22.29
N GLU A 28 7.78 -32.40 -21.09
CA GLU A 28 8.35 -33.49 -20.28
C GLU A 28 7.26 -34.41 -19.73
N PHE A 29 6.11 -33.87 -19.34
CA PHE A 29 4.92 -34.65 -19.04
C PHE A 29 4.44 -35.43 -20.27
N LEU A 30 4.27 -34.75 -21.40
CA LEU A 30 3.85 -35.40 -22.65
C LEU A 30 4.83 -36.49 -23.06
N SER A 31 6.15 -36.25 -22.97
CA SER A 31 7.15 -37.26 -23.31
C SER A 31 7.08 -38.46 -22.35
N ASN A 32 6.90 -38.24 -21.05
CA ASN A 32 6.76 -39.31 -20.06
C ASN A 32 5.47 -40.13 -20.25
N VAL A 33 4.35 -39.50 -20.61
CA VAL A 33 3.09 -40.18 -20.93
C VAL A 33 3.18 -40.95 -22.24
N THR A 34 3.92 -40.45 -23.23
CA THR A 34 4.04 -41.09 -24.55
C THR A 34 5.08 -42.22 -24.56
N LEU A 35 6.12 -42.14 -23.72
CA LEU A 35 7.26 -43.08 -23.69
C LEU A 35 7.18 -44.12 -22.58
N SER A 36 6.36 -43.93 -21.55
CA SER A 36 6.33 -44.80 -20.37
C SER A 36 5.02 -45.58 -20.26
N ASN A 37 5.09 -46.92 -20.21
CA ASN A 37 3.97 -47.81 -19.87
C ASN A 37 3.67 -47.81 -18.34
N LYS A 38 3.92 -46.69 -17.68
CA LYS A 38 3.61 -46.48 -16.26
C LYS A 38 2.14 -46.11 -16.11
N ASN A 39 1.58 -46.37 -14.94
CA ASN A 39 0.23 -45.92 -14.62
C ASN A 39 0.16 -44.40 -14.83
N VAL A 40 -0.83 -43.96 -15.59
CA VAL A 40 -1.04 -42.55 -15.93
C VAL A 40 -1.19 -41.72 -14.65
N GLU A 41 -1.78 -42.30 -13.61
CA GLU A 41 -1.96 -41.70 -12.28
C GLU A 41 -0.62 -41.26 -11.66
N ASP A 42 0.40 -42.13 -11.61
CA ASP A 42 1.72 -41.78 -11.04
C ASP A 42 2.42 -40.66 -11.82
N THR A 43 2.19 -40.60 -13.13
CA THR A 43 2.81 -39.59 -14.02
C THR A 43 2.11 -38.24 -13.87
N VAL A 44 0.79 -38.25 -13.68
CA VAL A 44 -0.01 -37.06 -13.37
C VAL A 44 0.37 -36.52 -11.99
N ASP A 45 0.53 -37.38 -10.98
CA ASP A 45 0.92 -36.98 -9.64
C ASP A 45 2.32 -36.34 -9.61
N ALA A 46 3.27 -36.90 -10.36
CA ALA A 46 4.60 -36.31 -10.51
C ALA A 46 4.57 -34.94 -11.23
N TYR A 47 3.74 -34.78 -12.25
CA TYR A 47 3.56 -33.50 -12.94
C TYR A 47 2.91 -32.45 -12.04
N ILE A 48 1.85 -32.82 -11.32
CA ILE A 48 1.18 -31.94 -10.35
C ILE A 48 2.16 -31.55 -9.24
N GLY A 49 2.95 -32.48 -8.72
CA GLY A 49 3.99 -32.20 -7.72
C GLY A 49 5.02 -31.17 -8.21
N ASN A 50 5.55 -31.35 -9.42
CA ASN A 50 6.51 -30.40 -10.00
C ASN A 50 5.89 -29.03 -10.33
N MET A 51 4.61 -29.01 -10.69
CA MET A 51 3.88 -27.77 -10.94
C MET A 51 3.55 -27.04 -9.63
N LEU A 52 3.21 -27.76 -8.56
CA LEU A 52 2.96 -27.18 -7.23
C LEU A 52 4.23 -26.61 -6.60
N THR A 53 5.38 -27.28 -6.73
CA THR A 53 6.66 -26.73 -6.25
C THR A 53 7.08 -25.47 -7.01
N LEU A 54 6.69 -25.36 -8.28
CA LEU A 54 6.88 -24.13 -9.05
C LEU A 54 6.04 -22.98 -8.50
N PHE A 55 4.82 -23.24 -8.02
CA PHE A 55 3.91 -22.25 -7.44
C PHE A 55 4.15 -21.91 -5.97
N GLU A 56 5.01 -22.65 -5.26
CA GLU A 56 5.49 -22.22 -3.94
C GLU A 56 6.17 -20.84 -4.00
N ASN A 57 6.72 -20.48 -5.16
CA ASN A 57 7.19 -19.12 -5.39
C ASN A 57 6.04 -18.23 -5.91
N PRO A 58 5.67 -17.16 -5.17
CA PRO A 58 4.56 -16.28 -5.55
C PRO A 58 4.78 -15.55 -6.89
N HIS A 59 6.04 -15.31 -7.28
CA HIS A 59 6.36 -14.74 -8.60
C HIS A 59 5.97 -15.67 -9.75
N TYR A 60 6.16 -16.98 -9.57
CA TYR A 60 5.93 -17.99 -10.59
C TYR A 60 4.45 -18.35 -10.72
N ALA A 61 3.72 -18.37 -9.59
CA ALA A 61 2.28 -18.46 -9.60
C ALA A 61 1.64 -17.30 -10.38
N HIS A 62 2.07 -16.06 -10.12
CA HIS A 62 1.50 -14.87 -10.78
C HIS A 62 1.76 -14.83 -12.30
N VAL A 63 2.99 -15.15 -12.74
CA VAL A 63 3.31 -15.16 -14.17
C VAL A 63 2.57 -16.28 -14.90
N PHE A 64 2.43 -17.45 -14.27
CA PHE A 64 1.64 -18.55 -14.83
C PHE A 64 0.15 -18.20 -14.98
N GLU A 65 -0.45 -17.62 -13.94
CA GLU A 65 -1.85 -17.16 -13.97
C GLU A 65 -2.08 -16.13 -15.08
N THR A 66 -1.15 -15.20 -15.24
CA THR A 66 -1.17 -14.21 -16.33
C THR A 66 -1.17 -14.88 -17.71
N HIS A 67 -0.39 -15.95 -17.90
CA HIS A 67 -0.33 -16.68 -19.17
C HIS A 67 -1.55 -17.58 -19.43
N LEU A 68 -2.10 -18.24 -18.42
CA LEU A 68 -3.32 -19.05 -18.56
C LEU A 68 -4.54 -18.19 -18.93
N THR A 69 -4.65 -17.03 -18.29
CA THR A 69 -5.76 -16.09 -18.54
C THR A 69 -5.74 -15.60 -20.00
N ASN A 70 -4.55 -15.43 -20.57
CA ASN A 70 -4.37 -14.95 -21.95
C ASN A 70 -4.89 -15.91 -23.03
N ASN A 71 -4.99 -17.22 -22.74
CA ASN A 71 -5.45 -18.21 -23.72
C ASN A 71 -6.98 -18.42 -23.72
N THR A 72 -7.72 -17.92 -22.72
CA THR A 72 -9.18 -18.14 -22.63
C THR A 72 -10.01 -16.93 -23.08
N SER A 73 -9.41 -15.75 -23.19
CA SER A 73 -9.94 -14.57 -23.87
C SER A 73 -8.80 -13.56 -24.05
N ASP A 74 -8.53 -13.15 -25.29
CA ASP A 74 -7.52 -12.15 -25.67
C ASP A 74 -7.87 -10.76 -25.09
N ARG A 75 -7.72 -10.58 -23.78
CA ARG A 75 -7.97 -9.34 -23.07
C ARG A 75 -6.63 -8.71 -22.72
N ASP A 76 -6.29 -7.65 -23.45
CA ASP A 76 -5.16 -6.79 -23.11
C ASP A 76 -5.27 -6.30 -21.66
N ILE A 77 -4.38 -6.77 -20.78
CA ILE A 77 -4.27 -6.29 -19.39
C ILE A 77 -3.83 -4.82 -19.33
N TRP A 78 -3.13 -4.35 -20.37
CA TRP A 78 -2.64 -2.98 -20.52
C TRP A 78 -3.57 -2.13 -21.38
N THR A 79 -4.79 -1.91 -20.91
CA THR A 79 -5.65 -0.87 -21.49
C THR A 79 -5.23 0.52 -21.03
N PHE A 80 -5.54 1.58 -21.80
CA PHE A 80 -5.26 2.96 -21.37
C PHE A 80 -5.81 3.28 -19.97
N PRO A 81 -7.07 2.93 -19.61
CA PRO A 81 -7.57 3.11 -18.25
C PRO A 81 -6.75 2.33 -17.22
N ALA A 82 -6.42 1.07 -17.47
CA ALA A 82 -5.60 0.26 -16.56
C ALA A 82 -4.20 0.87 -16.35
N ALA A 83 -3.59 1.45 -17.40
CA ALA A 83 -2.32 2.15 -17.30
C ALA A 83 -2.42 3.43 -16.45
N VAL A 84 -3.53 4.18 -16.53
CA VAL A 84 -3.79 5.35 -15.67
C VAL A 84 -3.95 4.93 -14.21
N LEU A 85 -4.65 3.83 -13.94
CA LEU A 85 -4.77 3.29 -12.59
C LEU A 85 -3.40 2.87 -12.05
N PHE A 86 -2.63 2.13 -12.83
CA PHE A 86 -1.29 1.68 -12.48
C PHE A 86 -0.37 2.86 -12.14
N THR A 87 -0.29 3.86 -13.03
CA THR A 87 0.56 5.04 -12.83
C THR A 87 0.13 5.85 -11.61
N THR A 88 -1.17 6.09 -11.44
CA THR A 88 -1.71 6.83 -10.30
C THR A 88 -1.46 6.11 -8.97
N THR A 89 -1.77 4.82 -8.90
CA THR A 89 -1.57 4.01 -7.68
C THR A 89 -0.11 3.78 -7.35
N THR A 90 0.80 3.89 -8.33
CA THR A 90 2.25 3.87 -8.11
C THR A 90 2.74 5.19 -7.50
N ILE A 91 2.25 6.33 -7.98
CA ILE A 91 2.62 7.65 -7.43
C ILE A 91 2.03 7.87 -6.02
N ILE A 92 0.82 7.36 -5.77
CA ILE A 92 0.06 7.50 -4.52
C ILE A 92 0.34 6.34 -3.53
N PRO A 93 1.53 5.74 -3.62
CA PRO A 93 1.87 4.35 -3.26
C PRO A 93 0.72 3.45 -2.71
N VAL A 94 -0.38 3.28 -3.45
CA VAL A 94 -1.42 2.29 -3.13
C VAL A 94 -1.00 0.92 -3.66
N GLY A 95 -0.55 0.86 -4.92
CA GLY A 95 0.11 -0.29 -5.53
C GLY A 95 -0.65 -1.63 -5.49
N TYR A 96 -1.85 -1.72 -6.08
CA TYR A 96 -2.66 -2.97 -6.09
C TYR A 96 -1.98 -4.20 -6.69
N GLY A 97 -0.94 -4.05 -7.53
CA GLY A 97 -0.21 -5.18 -8.11
C GLY A 97 -0.92 -5.94 -9.24
N ASN A 98 -2.22 -5.74 -9.47
CA ASN A 98 -2.99 -6.43 -10.51
C ASN A 98 -2.52 -6.16 -11.94
N VAL A 99 -1.93 -4.99 -12.18
CA VAL A 99 -1.25 -4.64 -13.43
C VAL A 99 0.17 -4.28 -13.07
N CYS A 100 1.14 -5.06 -13.57
CA CYS A 100 2.55 -4.82 -13.30
C CYS A 100 3.40 -5.09 -14.55
N PRO A 101 4.51 -4.35 -14.76
CA PRO A 101 5.37 -4.58 -15.91
C PRO A 101 6.11 -5.91 -15.76
N ALA A 102 5.78 -6.87 -16.64
CA ALA A 102 6.50 -8.13 -16.74
C ALA A 102 7.87 -7.98 -17.42
N SER A 103 8.07 -6.93 -18.23
CA SER A 103 9.32 -6.71 -18.97
C SER A 103 10.42 -6.10 -18.10
N GLU A 104 11.67 -6.51 -18.34
CA GLU A 104 12.85 -5.97 -17.66
C GLU A 104 12.98 -4.45 -17.83
N LEU A 105 12.74 -3.96 -19.06
CA LEU A 105 12.75 -2.52 -19.35
C LEU A 105 11.65 -1.77 -18.59
N GLY A 106 10.43 -2.32 -18.55
CA GLY A 106 9.30 -1.71 -17.84
C GLY A 106 9.56 -1.59 -16.34
N ARG A 107 10.22 -2.59 -15.75
CA ARG A 107 10.64 -2.56 -14.34
C ARG A 107 11.70 -1.49 -14.06
N MET A 108 12.69 -1.34 -14.93
CA MET A 108 13.68 -0.25 -14.79
C MET A 108 13.04 1.14 -14.88
N LEU A 109 12.11 1.34 -15.82
CA LEU A 109 11.38 2.60 -15.96
C LEU A 109 10.49 2.88 -14.73
N LEU A 110 9.86 1.85 -14.16
CA LEU A 110 9.07 1.96 -12.95
C LEU A 110 9.90 2.45 -11.74
N ILE A 111 11.14 1.99 -11.61
CA ILE A 111 12.05 2.45 -10.54
C ILE A 111 12.30 3.95 -10.67
N ILE A 112 12.66 4.42 -11.87
CA ILE A 112 12.90 5.85 -12.12
C ILE A 112 11.63 6.66 -11.84
N TYR A 113 10.49 6.16 -12.29
CA TYR A 113 9.19 6.79 -12.07
C TYR A 113 8.85 6.89 -10.57
N GLY A 114 9.09 5.86 -9.77
CA GLY A 114 8.86 5.86 -8.33
C GLY A 114 9.78 6.81 -7.57
N ILE A 115 11.07 6.84 -7.91
CA ILE A 115 12.07 7.71 -7.25
C ILE A 115 11.70 9.20 -7.39
N VAL A 116 11.17 9.60 -8.55
CA VAL A 116 10.81 11.01 -8.79
C VAL A 116 9.36 11.27 -8.38
N GLY A 117 8.44 10.38 -8.72
CA GLY A 117 7.00 10.56 -8.57
C GLY A 117 6.54 10.53 -7.11
N ILE A 118 7.01 9.57 -6.31
CA ILE A 118 6.56 9.42 -4.92
C ILE A 118 6.95 10.63 -4.06
N PRO A 119 8.21 11.11 -4.05
CA PRO A 119 8.57 12.30 -3.29
C PRO A 119 7.81 13.55 -3.75
N LEU A 120 7.65 13.74 -5.06
CA LEU A 120 6.89 14.86 -5.61
C LEU A 120 5.44 14.82 -5.11
N ALA A 121 4.79 13.66 -5.19
CA ALA A 121 3.42 13.50 -4.70
C ALA A 121 3.30 13.77 -3.20
N LEU A 122 4.18 13.22 -2.37
CA LEU A 122 4.18 13.46 -0.93
C LEU A 122 4.32 14.95 -0.60
N VAL A 123 5.22 15.67 -1.29
CA VAL A 123 5.37 17.12 -1.12
C VAL A 123 4.10 17.85 -1.53
N THR A 124 3.51 17.52 -2.69
CA THR A 124 2.26 18.17 -3.14
C THR A 124 1.09 17.92 -2.19
N MET A 125 0.99 16.71 -1.62
CA MET A 125 -0.06 16.37 -0.65
C MET A 125 0.13 17.13 0.66
N ALA A 126 1.36 17.21 1.18
CA ALA A 126 1.67 17.97 2.39
C ALA A 126 1.40 19.48 2.22
N ASP A 127 1.72 20.04 1.05
CA ASP A 127 1.43 21.45 0.78
C ASP A 127 -0.07 21.72 0.58
N THR A 128 -0.80 20.77 -0.02
CA THR A 128 -2.26 20.82 -0.10
C THR A 128 -2.89 20.76 1.29
N GLY A 129 -2.40 19.90 2.18
CA GLY A 129 -2.84 19.81 3.57
C GLY A 129 -2.65 21.11 4.34
N LYS A 130 -1.48 21.76 4.22
CA LYS A 130 -1.22 23.10 4.80
C LYS A 130 -2.13 24.18 4.21
N PHE A 131 -2.37 24.16 2.90
CA PHE A 131 -3.25 25.12 2.25
C PHE A 131 -4.68 25.02 2.80
N ILE A 132 -5.20 23.80 2.91
CA ILE A 132 -6.54 23.53 3.47
C ILE A 132 -6.56 23.87 4.97
N SER A 133 -5.51 23.53 5.71
CA SER A 133 -5.37 23.87 7.12
C SER A 133 -5.52 25.38 7.33
N ARG A 134 -4.73 26.20 6.62
CA ARG A 134 -4.82 27.66 6.68
C ARG A 134 -6.18 28.20 6.28
N ALA A 135 -6.81 27.62 5.26
CA ALA A 135 -8.15 28.04 4.86
C ALA A 135 -9.12 27.80 6.03
N VAL A 136 -9.13 26.60 6.58
CA VAL A 136 -10.03 26.19 7.66
C VAL A 136 -9.77 26.97 8.95
N THR A 137 -8.52 27.25 9.33
CA THR A 137 -8.23 28.03 10.55
C THR A 137 -8.79 29.45 10.50
N ILE A 138 -8.90 30.05 9.31
CA ILE A 138 -9.55 31.36 9.11
C ILE A 138 -11.06 31.27 9.39
N TRP A 139 -11.71 30.16 9.00
CA TRP A 139 -13.15 29.96 9.21
C TRP A 139 -13.52 29.61 10.65
N PHE A 140 -12.61 28.96 11.40
CA PHE A 140 -12.88 28.42 12.74
C PHE A 140 -12.17 29.16 13.89
N GLU A 141 -11.83 30.44 13.69
CA GLU A 141 -11.31 31.35 14.72
C GLU A 141 -10.15 30.74 15.55
N GLU A 142 -9.16 30.15 14.86
CA GLU A 142 -7.96 29.51 15.44
C GLU A 142 -8.17 28.30 16.37
N SER A 143 -9.39 27.75 16.48
CA SER A 143 -9.59 26.47 17.18
C SER A 143 -9.15 25.29 16.30
N MET A 144 -8.18 24.49 16.75
CA MET A 144 -7.69 23.33 16.00
C MET A 144 -8.54 22.07 16.24
N ALA A 145 -9.14 21.92 17.41
CA ALA A 145 -9.87 20.70 17.79
C ALA A 145 -11.16 20.47 16.97
N ILE A 146 -11.90 21.54 16.64
CA ILE A 146 -13.15 21.44 15.88
C ILE A 146 -12.89 20.95 14.43
N PRO A 147 -11.98 21.58 13.66
CA PRO A 147 -11.53 21.05 12.37
C PRO A 147 -11.05 19.60 12.42
N THR A 148 -10.21 19.24 13.39
CA THR A 148 -9.70 17.87 13.52
C THR A 148 -10.84 16.86 13.68
N GLY A 149 -11.79 17.14 14.58
CA GLY A 149 -12.97 16.30 14.78
C GLY A 149 -13.85 16.16 13.53
N LEU A 150 -13.99 17.24 12.76
CA LEU A 150 -14.73 17.24 11.49
C LEU A 150 -14.04 16.36 10.44
N PHE A 151 -12.74 16.55 10.19
CA PHE A 151 -12.01 15.76 9.20
C PHE A 151 -11.94 14.28 9.57
N LEU A 152 -11.76 13.96 10.87
CA LEU A 152 -11.86 12.59 11.37
C LEU A 152 -13.25 11.99 11.11
N SER A 153 -14.32 12.75 11.34
CA SER A 153 -15.68 12.30 11.04
C SER A 153 -15.86 12.02 9.55
N VAL A 154 -15.43 12.93 8.68
CA VAL A 154 -15.49 12.75 7.22
C VAL A 154 -14.67 11.54 6.78
N LEU A 155 -13.48 11.34 7.35
CA LEU A 155 -12.62 10.18 7.07
C LEU A 155 -13.28 8.86 7.48
N CYS A 156 -14.04 8.82 8.58
CA CYS A 156 -14.79 7.62 8.99
C CYS A 156 -15.95 7.31 8.03
N PHE A 157 -16.67 8.33 7.54
CA PHE A 157 -17.82 8.12 6.65
C PHE A 157 -17.44 7.88 5.19
N TYR A 158 -16.32 8.45 4.71
CA TYR A 158 -15.90 8.37 3.31
C TYR A 158 -15.75 6.92 2.78
N PRO A 159 -15.06 5.99 3.46
CA PRO A 159 -15.00 4.59 3.04
C PRO A 159 -16.37 3.90 3.03
N VAL A 160 -17.25 4.25 3.98
CA VAL A 160 -18.59 3.66 4.08
C VAL A 160 -19.45 4.10 2.90
N ILE A 161 -19.41 5.39 2.56
CA ILE A 161 -20.13 5.94 1.40
C ILE A 161 -19.55 5.36 0.10
N GLY A 162 -18.21 5.31 -0.04
CA GLY A 162 -17.55 4.68 -1.18
C GLY A 162 -17.96 3.21 -1.34
N GLY A 163 -17.96 2.45 -0.23
CA GLY A 163 -18.38 1.05 -0.21
C GLY A 163 -19.85 0.88 -0.59
N LEU A 164 -20.75 1.76 -0.15
CA LEU A 164 -22.16 1.75 -0.59
C LEU A 164 -22.29 1.98 -2.11
N LEU A 165 -21.53 2.93 -2.66
CA LEU A 165 -21.52 3.19 -4.10
C LEU A 165 -20.98 1.99 -4.88
N PHE A 166 -19.87 1.39 -4.43
CA PHE A 166 -19.32 0.21 -5.09
C PHE A 166 -20.21 -1.02 -4.96
N HIS A 167 -20.91 -1.19 -3.84
CA HIS A 167 -21.92 -2.24 -3.72
C HIS A 167 -23.04 -2.07 -4.75
N HIS A 168 -23.49 -0.83 -4.98
CA HIS A 168 -24.58 -0.55 -5.91
C HIS A 168 -24.17 -0.63 -7.38
N TYR A 169 -22.95 -0.17 -7.73
CA TYR A 169 -22.50 -0.04 -9.13
C TYR A 169 -21.55 -1.14 -9.59
N ALA A 170 -20.91 -1.87 -8.68
CA ALA A 170 -19.86 -2.84 -8.99
C ALA A 170 -20.20 -4.29 -8.60
N ASP A 171 -21.44 -4.54 -8.15
CA ASP A 171 -21.95 -5.83 -7.69
C ASP A 171 -21.10 -6.52 -6.60
N LEU A 172 -20.24 -5.76 -5.89
CA LEU A 172 -19.45 -6.27 -4.78
C LEU A 172 -20.34 -6.45 -3.54
N GLN A 173 -20.08 -7.45 -2.70
CA GLN A 173 -20.76 -7.53 -1.40
C GLN A 173 -20.44 -6.29 -0.56
N PHE A 174 -21.41 -5.81 0.22
CA PHE A 174 -21.26 -4.58 1.00
C PHE A 174 -20.00 -4.57 1.91
N ARG A 175 -19.68 -5.72 2.53
CA ARG A 175 -18.48 -5.86 3.36
C ARG A 175 -17.20 -5.72 2.54
N ASP A 176 -17.15 -6.40 1.41
CA ASP A 176 -16.00 -6.41 0.50
C ASP A 176 -15.80 -5.03 -0.13
N ALA A 177 -16.89 -4.33 -0.42
CA ALA A 177 -16.86 -2.96 -0.94
C ALA A 177 -16.32 -1.95 0.07
N ILE A 178 -16.74 -2.01 1.35
CA ILE A 178 -16.18 -1.16 2.41
C ILE A 178 -14.70 -1.50 2.64
N TYR A 179 -14.38 -2.79 2.69
CA TYR A 179 -13.00 -3.25 2.86
C TYR A 179 -12.12 -2.71 1.72
N PHE A 180 -12.56 -2.83 0.47
CA PHE A 180 -11.87 -2.26 -0.69
C PHE A 180 -11.69 -0.75 -0.56
N SER A 181 -12.75 -0.01 -0.22
CA SER A 181 -12.67 1.44 -0.03
C SER A 181 -11.66 1.83 1.06
N PHE A 182 -11.68 1.14 2.20
CA PHE A 182 -10.77 1.39 3.30
C PHE A 182 -9.31 1.09 2.92
N THR A 183 -9.03 -0.11 2.40
CA THR A 183 -7.66 -0.51 2.03
C THR A 183 -7.08 0.36 0.92
N SER A 184 -7.93 0.91 0.05
CA SER A 184 -7.52 1.81 -1.03
C SER A 184 -7.10 3.19 -0.53
N ILE A 185 -7.92 3.85 0.29
CA ILE A 185 -7.63 5.23 0.72
C ILE A 185 -6.54 5.31 1.79
N PHE A 186 -6.40 4.26 2.60
CA PHE A 186 -5.30 4.14 3.57
C PHE A 186 -4.01 3.59 2.93
N THR A 187 -3.98 3.51 1.58
CA THR A 187 -2.82 3.07 0.81
C THR A 187 -2.26 1.71 1.25
N ILE A 188 -3.12 0.80 1.69
CA ILE A 188 -2.76 -0.59 2.00
C ILE A 188 -2.74 -1.41 0.72
N GLY A 189 -3.78 -1.26 -0.10
CA GLY A 189 -3.79 -1.68 -1.50
C GLY A 189 -3.52 -3.16 -1.76
N PHE A 190 -4.14 -4.09 -1.04
CA PHE A 190 -3.94 -5.53 -1.26
C PHE A 190 -4.22 -6.01 -2.69
N GLY A 191 -5.12 -5.34 -3.41
CA GLY A 191 -5.44 -5.67 -4.81
C GLY A 191 -6.26 -6.94 -5.01
N ASP A 192 -6.63 -7.61 -3.92
CA ASP A 192 -7.47 -8.81 -3.88
C ASP A 192 -8.89 -8.60 -4.41
N LEU A 193 -9.41 -7.38 -4.28
CA LEU A 193 -10.73 -6.98 -4.77
C LEU A 193 -10.60 -5.80 -5.73
N MET A 194 -11.36 -5.84 -6.84
CA MET A 194 -11.46 -4.73 -7.78
C MET A 194 -12.92 -4.53 -8.20
N PRO A 195 -13.48 -3.32 -7.99
CA PRO A 195 -14.81 -3.01 -8.51
C PRO A 195 -14.78 -2.92 -10.04
N SER A 196 -15.75 -3.55 -10.69
CA SER A 196 -15.96 -3.56 -12.13
C SER A 196 -16.58 -2.25 -12.67
N ILE A 197 -16.07 -1.11 -12.22
CA ILE A 197 -16.52 0.24 -12.61
C ILE A 197 -15.50 0.91 -13.54
N ASN A 198 -15.90 2.04 -14.14
CA ASN A 198 -14.96 2.84 -14.91
C ASN A 198 -13.80 3.34 -14.04
N VAL A 199 -12.58 3.05 -14.50
CA VAL A 199 -11.33 3.36 -13.82
C VAL A 199 -11.17 4.84 -13.48
N ILE A 200 -11.73 5.76 -14.26
CA ILE A 200 -11.64 7.20 -13.97
C ILE A 200 -12.33 7.52 -12.64
N TYR A 201 -13.52 6.95 -12.39
CA TYR A 201 -14.22 7.14 -11.10
C TYR A 201 -13.42 6.54 -9.95
N LEU A 202 -12.79 5.39 -10.19
CA LEU A 202 -11.95 4.75 -9.20
C LEU A 202 -10.72 5.59 -8.83
N VAL A 203 -10.03 6.11 -9.84
CA VAL A 203 -8.87 6.99 -9.67
C VAL A 203 -9.25 8.25 -8.90
N VAL A 204 -10.36 8.89 -9.28
CA VAL A 204 -10.88 10.06 -8.56
C VAL A 204 -11.17 9.72 -7.10
N PHE A 205 -11.86 8.61 -6.82
CA PHE A 205 -12.13 8.16 -5.47
C PHE A 205 -10.85 7.96 -4.64
N ILE A 206 -9.82 7.32 -5.21
CA ILE A 206 -8.54 7.08 -4.54
C ILE A 206 -7.82 8.41 -4.27
N VAL A 207 -7.70 9.29 -5.27
CA VAL A 207 -7.01 10.57 -5.14
C VAL A 207 -7.64 11.42 -4.03
N PHE A 208 -8.97 11.58 -4.05
CA PHE A 208 -9.67 12.35 -3.01
C PHE A 208 -9.56 11.69 -1.63
N GLY A 209 -9.66 10.36 -1.56
CA GLY A 209 -9.56 9.63 -0.30
C GLY A 209 -8.18 9.75 0.33
N VAL A 210 -7.11 9.65 -0.45
CA VAL A 210 -5.74 9.78 0.05
C VAL A 210 -5.44 11.22 0.46
N ILE A 211 -5.89 12.22 -0.32
CA ILE A 211 -5.79 13.63 0.07
C ILE A 211 -6.51 13.87 1.41
N LEU A 212 -7.71 13.31 1.60
CA LEU A 212 -8.45 13.40 2.86
C LEU A 212 -7.67 12.78 4.03
N VAL A 213 -7.05 11.62 3.84
CA VAL A 213 -6.18 11.00 4.86
C VAL A 213 -5.01 11.92 5.20
N THR A 214 -4.31 12.46 4.21
CA THR A 214 -3.17 13.37 4.44
C THR A 214 -3.59 14.62 5.23
N ILE A 215 -4.67 15.27 4.84
CA ILE A 215 -5.19 16.45 5.54
C ILE A 215 -5.53 16.10 6.99
N THR A 216 -6.20 14.97 7.21
CA THR A 216 -6.58 14.53 8.56
C THR A 216 -5.35 14.30 9.43
N ILE A 217 -4.30 13.68 8.89
CA ILE A 217 -3.03 13.48 9.60
C ILE A 217 -2.39 14.83 9.95
N ASP A 218 -2.38 15.81 9.04
CA ASP A 218 -1.80 17.13 9.31
C ASP A 218 -2.52 17.86 10.46
N PHE A 219 -3.85 17.79 10.51
CA PHE A 219 -4.63 18.38 11.60
C PHE A 219 -4.41 17.66 12.94
N VAL A 220 -4.45 16.32 12.94
CA VAL A 220 -4.17 15.52 14.14
C VAL A 220 -2.76 15.80 14.65
N ALA A 221 -1.77 15.89 13.76
CA ALA A 221 -0.41 16.23 14.13
C ALA A 221 -0.32 17.63 14.77
N ALA A 222 -1.00 18.63 14.20
CA ALA A 222 -1.04 19.98 14.77
C ALA A 222 -1.66 20.01 16.17
N GLU A 223 -2.77 19.30 16.38
CA GLU A 223 -3.44 19.21 17.69
C GLU A 223 -2.57 18.48 18.73
N VAL A 224 -1.94 17.37 18.34
CA VAL A 224 -1.01 16.62 19.22
C VAL A 224 0.18 17.49 19.62
N ILE A 225 0.74 18.27 18.69
CA ILE A 225 1.86 19.17 18.99
C ILE A 225 1.44 20.25 20.00
N ASP A 226 0.26 20.86 19.84
CA ASP A 226 -0.22 21.86 20.80
C ASP A 226 -0.47 21.26 22.19
N HIS A 227 -1.04 20.05 22.25
CA HIS A 227 -1.26 19.34 23.51
C HIS A 227 0.06 18.99 24.22
N ILE A 228 1.07 18.51 23.48
CA ILE A 228 2.42 18.24 24.01
C ILE A 228 3.05 19.55 24.53
N HIS A 229 2.94 20.65 23.78
CA HIS A 229 3.49 21.93 24.17
C HIS A 229 2.78 22.51 25.42
N TYR A 230 1.46 22.36 25.52
CA TYR A 230 0.67 22.71 26.70
C TYR A 230 1.11 21.93 27.94
N MET A 231 1.29 20.60 27.82
CA MET A 231 1.83 19.76 28.89
C MET A 231 3.24 20.19 29.31
N GLY A 232 4.12 20.47 28.34
CA GLY A 232 5.48 20.92 28.59
C GLY A 232 5.55 22.20 29.44
N ARG A 233 4.65 23.16 29.19
CA ARG A 233 4.56 24.40 30.00
C ARG A 233 4.16 24.14 31.45
N HIS A 234 3.29 23.15 31.71
CA HIS A 234 2.88 22.79 33.08
C HIS A 234 4.01 22.09 33.84
N VAL A 235 4.74 21.18 33.17
CA VAL A 235 5.92 20.53 33.75
C VAL A 235 7.02 21.56 34.05
N GLY A 236 7.22 22.54 33.16
CA GLY A 236 8.15 23.65 33.37
C GLY A 236 7.83 24.48 34.61
N LYS A 237 6.56 24.91 34.76
CA LYS A 237 6.10 25.66 35.95
C LYS A 237 6.23 24.83 37.24
N ALA A 238 5.88 23.55 37.20
CA ALA A 238 6.03 22.65 38.34
C ALA A 238 7.50 22.51 38.78
N ARG A 239 8.43 22.40 37.82
CA ARG A 239 9.87 22.36 38.09
C ARG A 239 10.38 23.66 38.71
N GLU A 240 9.90 24.81 38.25
CA GLU A 240 10.27 26.11 38.84
C GLU A 240 9.79 26.23 40.29
N ILE A 241 8.55 25.83 40.57
CA ILE A 241 7.97 25.83 41.92
C ILE A 241 8.76 24.88 42.83
N ALA A 242 9.06 23.66 42.36
CA ALA A 242 9.86 22.69 43.11
C ALA A 242 11.27 23.22 43.41
N GLY A 243 11.90 23.90 42.45
CA GLY A 243 13.20 24.56 42.66
C GLY A 243 13.16 25.63 43.74
N LYS A 244 12.13 26.50 43.74
CA LYS A 244 11.92 27.50 44.79
C LYS A 244 11.67 26.87 46.16
N MET A 245 10.89 25.79 46.22
CA MET A 245 10.64 25.06 47.47
C MET A 245 11.91 24.45 48.05
N MET A 246 12.75 23.82 47.21
CA MET A 246 14.03 23.25 47.67
C MET A 246 14.95 24.33 48.27
N GLN A 247 15.04 25.50 47.64
CA GLN A 247 15.84 26.61 48.19
C GLN A 247 15.32 27.09 49.56
N VAL A 248 14.00 27.16 49.75
CA VAL A 248 13.41 27.53 51.05
C VAL A 248 13.71 26.48 52.12
N ILE A 249 13.67 25.19 51.76
CA ILE A 249 14.02 24.10 52.66
C ILE A 249 15.49 24.17 53.06
N ASP A 250 16.40 24.36 52.11
CA ASP A 250 17.84 24.53 52.39
C ASP A 250 18.11 25.74 53.29
N LEU A 251 17.41 26.86 53.06
CA LEU A 251 17.50 28.05 53.90
C LEU A 251 17.01 27.76 55.33
N ALA A 252 15.85 27.11 55.48
CA ALA A 252 15.27 26.77 56.77
C ALA A 252 16.15 25.80 57.58
N LEU A 253 16.71 24.78 56.90
CA LEU A 253 17.66 23.84 57.51
C LEU A 253 18.98 24.53 57.89
N GLY A 254 19.44 25.49 57.09
CA GLY A 254 20.61 26.32 57.41
C GLY A 254 20.41 27.15 58.68
N PHE A 255 19.26 27.83 58.83
CA PHE A 255 18.91 28.56 60.05
C PHE A 255 18.82 27.64 61.27
N SER A 256 18.22 26.45 61.13
CA SER A 256 18.13 25.46 62.22
C SER A 256 19.50 25.02 62.73
N ARG A 257 20.53 24.98 61.87
CA ARG A 257 21.91 24.61 62.25
C ARG A 257 22.67 25.74 62.95
N ILE A 258 22.28 27.00 62.77
CA ILE A 258 22.93 28.16 63.40
C ILE A 258 22.39 28.40 64.83
N LEU A 259 21.20 27.88 65.13
CA LEU A 259 20.51 28.05 66.42
C LEU A 259 20.80 26.92 67.44
N GLN A 260 21.62 25.92 67.09
CA GLN A 260 22.12 24.86 67.98
C GLN A 260 23.60 25.06 68.27
#